data_AF-A0A2H1W3I1-F1
#
_entry.id   AF-A0A2H1W3I1-F1
#
_cell.length_a   1.000
_cell.length_b   1.000
_cell.length_c   1.000
_cell.angle_alpha   90.00
_cell.angle_beta   90.00
_cell.angle_gamma   90.00
#
_symmetry.space_group_name_H-M   'P 1'
#
loop_
_entity.id
_entity.type
_entity.pdbx_description
1 polymer ?
#
loop_
_entity_poly.entity_id
_entity_poly.type
_entity_poly.pdbx_seq_one_letter_code
_entity_poly.pdbx_strand_id
1 'polypeptide(L)'
;MMAKIKRTGFANEPAFSETLHVVEKMLILLKDFNKTLADYPSVIEQIQELIKTKEENEWTTDMSCLYNVNKSWRKYMFEESLSLSLCEETCLNALKHKPQLLTRHDKQIHTLRTDDAVSLRRVLAKLRVYWPDSLAPHWTEAYMQSLNQPTGHAAIIKVQNELWKLLNMFIDDLSSEGENTDICKQLTNFDVIPYEKRPEYYTKLTIMSPLTIEGDTLGEKRRHFNKLVADAVASEHYELTPIGDTDSDIDNLLKIEIACKARNVD
;
A
#
# COMPACT_ATOMS: atom_id res chain seq x y z
N MET A 1 -18.86 -35.81 -16.87
CA MET A 1 -19.64 -34.90 -17.74
C MET A 1 -20.22 -33.83 -16.83
N MET A 2 -19.54 -32.70 -16.64
CA MET A 2 -20.06 -31.62 -15.78
C MET A 2 -21.05 -30.79 -16.58
N ALA A 3 -22.30 -30.73 -16.11
CA ALA A 3 -23.35 -29.93 -16.72
C ALA A 3 -22.97 -28.45 -16.65
N LYS A 4 -22.98 -27.76 -17.80
CA LYS A 4 -22.91 -26.30 -17.86
C LYS A 4 -24.14 -25.74 -17.14
N ILE A 5 -23.94 -25.24 -15.92
CA ILE A 5 -24.97 -24.50 -15.19
C ILE A 5 -25.28 -23.24 -16.01
N LYS A 6 -26.55 -23.08 -16.39
CA LYS A 6 -27.03 -21.88 -17.08
C LYS A 6 -26.86 -20.68 -16.15
N ARG A 7 -26.13 -19.66 -16.61
CA ARG A 7 -25.97 -18.37 -15.92
C ARG A 7 -27.33 -17.69 -15.76
N THR A 8 -27.85 -17.67 -14.54
CA THR A 8 -28.89 -16.74 -14.13
C THR A 8 -28.20 -15.53 -13.53
N GLY A 9 -28.22 -14.40 -14.22
CA GLY A 9 -27.78 -13.13 -13.62
C GLY A 9 -28.62 -12.81 -12.38
N PHE A 10 -28.02 -12.09 -11.44
CA PHE A 10 -28.73 -11.64 -10.24
C PHE A 10 -29.76 -10.57 -10.62
N ALA A 11 -30.97 -10.68 -10.09
CA ALA A 11 -32.04 -9.73 -10.40
C ALA A 11 -31.84 -8.36 -9.71
N ASN A 12 -31.16 -8.33 -8.56
CA ASN A 12 -30.91 -7.16 -7.74
C ASN A 12 -29.84 -7.44 -6.65
N GLU A 13 -29.38 -6.40 -5.95
CA GLU A 13 -28.37 -6.47 -4.88
C GLU A 13 -28.79 -7.33 -3.66
N PRO A 14 -30.07 -7.35 -3.23
CA PRO A 14 -30.53 -8.30 -2.22
C PRO A 14 -30.33 -9.77 -2.60
N ALA A 15 -30.71 -10.17 -3.82
CA ALA A 15 -30.51 -11.55 -4.30
C ALA A 15 -29.01 -11.91 -4.40
N PHE A 16 -28.17 -10.93 -4.72
CA PHE A 16 -26.72 -11.07 -4.66
C PHE A 16 -26.22 -11.30 -3.24
N SER A 17 -26.71 -10.51 -2.28
CA SER A 17 -26.37 -10.63 -0.86
C SER A 17 -26.78 -11.98 -0.26
N GLU A 18 -27.94 -12.49 -0.64
CA GLU A 18 -28.39 -13.84 -0.27
C GLU A 18 -27.42 -14.91 -0.79
N THR A 19 -26.99 -14.79 -2.04
CA THR A 19 -26.05 -15.75 -2.65
C THR A 19 -24.67 -15.65 -2.02
N LEU A 20 -24.20 -14.43 -1.73
CA LEU A 20 -22.96 -14.18 -0.99
C LEU A 20 -22.99 -14.91 0.37
N HIS A 21 -24.11 -14.83 1.09
CA HIS A 21 -24.28 -15.52 2.37
C HIS A 21 -24.26 -17.04 2.21
N VAL A 22 -24.85 -17.58 1.15
CA VAL A 22 -24.80 -19.03 0.86
C VAL A 22 -23.35 -19.48 0.62
N VAL A 23 -22.57 -18.74 -0.16
CA VAL A 23 -21.15 -19.05 -0.40
C VAL A 23 -20.33 -18.96 0.88
N GLU A 24 -20.58 -17.95 1.72
CA GLU A 24 -19.96 -17.83 3.04
C GLU A 24 -20.23 -19.08 3.90
N LYS A 25 -21.48 -19.54 3.98
CA LYS A 25 -21.83 -20.76 4.72
C LYS A 25 -21.16 -22.00 4.16
N MET A 26 -21.03 -22.11 2.83
CA MET A 26 -20.29 -23.21 2.20
C MET A 26 -18.81 -23.19 2.61
N LEU A 27 -18.16 -22.03 2.61
CA LEU A 27 -16.77 -21.88 3.04
C LEU A 27 -16.60 -22.24 4.53
N ILE A 28 -17.52 -21.81 5.40
CA ILE A 28 -17.51 -22.17 6.82
C ILE A 28 -17.63 -23.69 6.97
N LEU A 29 -18.56 -24.33 6.25
CA LEU A 29 -18.75 -25.77 6.30
C LEU A 29 -17.51 -26.54 5.83
N LEU A 30 -16.88 -26.11 4.73
CA LEU A 30 -15.63 -26.69 4.24
C LEU A 30 -14.51 -26.58 5.29
N LYS A 31 -14.44 -25.45 5.99
CA LYS A 31 -13.46 -25.22 7.07
C LYS A 31 -13.72 -26.15 8.24
N ASP A 32 -14.98 -26.29 8.66
CA ASP A 32 -15.38 -27.15 9.77
C ASP A 32 -15.12 -28.64 9.48
N PHE A 33 -15.26 -29.05 8.22
CA PHE A 33 -14.87 -30.39 7.75
C PHE A 33 -13.36 -30.54 7.47
N ASN A 34 -12.54 -29.56 7.84
CA ASN A 34 -11.09 -29.54 7.63
C ASN A 34 -10.68 -29.82 6.17
N LYS A 35 -11.45 -29.27 5.23
CA LYS A 35 -11.16 -29.37 3.80
C LYS A 35 -10.23 -28.25 3.35
N THR A 36 -9.50 -28.45 2.25
CA THR A 36 -8.69 -27.40 1.62
C THR A 36 -9.45 -26.80 0.45
N LEU A 37 -9.47 -25.47 0.33
CA LEU A 37 -10.16 -24.78 -0.77
C LEU A 37 -9.60 -25.15 -2.15
N ALA A 38 -8.32 -25.56 -2.23
CA ALA A 38 -7.70 -26.02 -3.48
C ALA A 38 -8.41 -27.21 -4.13
N ASP A 39 -9.10 -28.04 -3.35
CA ASP A 39 -9.82 -29.21 -3.87
C ASP A 39 -11.19 -28.83 -4.48
N TYR A 40 -11.60 -27.56 -4.35
CA TYR A 40 -12.91 -27.06 -4.76
C TYR A 40 -12.78 -25.83 -5.67
N PRO A 41 -12.17 -25.97 -6.87
CA PRO A 41 -11.97 -24.86 -7.80
C PRO A 41 -13.28 -24.17 -8.20
N SER A 42 -14.39 -24.91 -8.28
CA SER A 42 -15.71 -24.36 -8.57
C SER A 42 -16.19 -23.32 -7.55
N VAL A 43 -15.73 -23.42 -6.29
CA VAL A 43 -16.05 -22.41 -5.26
C VAL A 43 -15.28 -21.12 -5.55
N ILE A 44 -14.02 -21.22 -5.96
CA ILE A 44 -13.21 -20.06 -6.35
C ILE A 44 -13.81 -19.40 -7.60
N GLU A 45 -14.20 -20.19 -8.61
CA GLU A 45 -14.90 -19.70 -9.81
C GLU A 45 -16.18 -18.95 -9.44
N GLN A 46 -16.96 -19.47 -8.48
CA GLN A 46 -18.17 -18.79 -8.02
C GLN A 46 -17.86 -17.45 -7.33
N ILE A 47 -16.78 -17.37 -6.54
CA ILE A 47 -16.34 -16.12 -5.91
C ILE A 47 -15.93 -15.11 -6.98
N GLN A 48 -15.19 -15.54 -8.01
CA GLN A 48 -14.81 -14.69 -9.14
C GLN A 48 -16.03 -14.17 -9.90
N GLU A 49 -17.04 -15.01 -10.12
CA GLU A 49 -18.31 -14.58 -10.74
C GLU A 49 -19.07 -13.56 -9.87
N LEU A 50 -19.05 -13.71 -8.55
CA LEU A 50 -19.64 -12.74 -7.63
C LEU A 50 -18.91 -11.40 -7.69
N ILE A 51 -17.58 -11.39 -7.67
CA ILE A 51 -16.76 -10.16 -7.81
C ILE A 51 -17.11 -9.46 -9.12
N LYS A 52 -17.09 -10.20 -10.23
CA LYS A 52 -17.41 -9.67 -11.55
C LYS A 52 -18.81 -9.06 -11.59
N THR A 53 -19.81 -9.75 -11.05
CA THR A 53 -21.19 -9.25 -11.00
C THR A 53 -21.26 -7.96 -10.20
N LYS A 54 -20.64 -7.93 -9.01
CA LYS A 54 -20.62 -6.75 -8.15
C LYS A 54 -20.02 -5.55 -8.89
N GLU A 55 -18.89 -5.76 -9.58
CA GLU A 55 -18.21 -4.72 -10.35
C GLU A 55 -19.04 -4.24 -11.55
N GLU A 56 -19.68 -5.15 -12.30
CA GLU A 56 -20.54 -4.81 -13.44
C GLU A 56 -21.79 -4.01 -13.05
N ASN A 57 -22.27 -4.18 -11.81
CA ASN A 57 -23.46 -3.48 -11.29
C ASN A 57 -23.12 -2.32 -10.34
N GLU A 58 -21.83 -2.00 -10.14
CA GLU A 58 -21.34 -0.95 -9.24
C GLU A 58 -21.88 -1.08 -7.80
N TRP A 59 -22.11 -2.31 -7.33
CA TRP A 59 -22.62 -2.56 -5.99
C TRP A 59 -21.56 -2.34 -4.92
N THR A 60 -22.00 -1.82 -3.76
CA THR A 60 -21.12 -1.47 -2.64
C THR A 60 -21.06 -2.57 -1.57
N THR A 61 -21.83 -3.64 -1.75
CA THR A 61 -21.86 -4.80 -0.84
C THR A 61 -20.45 -5.28 -0.46
N ASP A 62 -20.20 -5.40 0.85
CA ASP A 62 -18.95 -5.95 1.39
C ASP A 62 -18.86 -7.46 1.14
N MET A 63 -17.72 -7.91 0.61
CA MET A 63 -17.44 -9.33 0.35
C MET A 63 -16.31 -9.87 1.23
N SER A 64 -15.86 -9.10 2.22
CA SER A 64 -14.72 -9.46 3.07
C SER A 64 -14.96 -10.74 3.88
N CYS A 65 -16.21 -11.09 4.14
CA CYS A 65 -16.61 -12.32 4.81
C CYS A 65 -16.04 -13.56 4.11
N LEU A 66 -15.99 -13.59 2.78
CA LEU A 66 -15.49 -14.72 2.00
C LEU A 66 -13.97 -14.92 2.15
N TYR A 67 -13.22 -13.81 2.16
CA TYR A 67 -11.75 -13.84 2.25
C TYR A 67 -11.25 -14.14 3.66
N ASN A 68 -12.05 -13.80 4.68
CA ASN A 68 -11.66 -13.88 6.07
C ASN A 68 -12.07 -15.18 6.79
N VAL A 69 -12.82 -16.08 6.12
CA VAL A 69 -13.24 -17.38 6.71
C VAL A 69 -12.05 -18.20 7.23
N ASN A 70 -10.99 -18.32 6.44
CA ASN A 70 -9.81 -19.12 6.77
C ASN A 70 -8.52 -18.47 6.23
N LYS A 71 -7.62 -18.09 7.15
CA LYS A 71 -6.34 -17.46 6.82
C LYS A 71 -5.48 -18.29 5.86
N SER A 72 -5.53 -19.62 5.96
CA SER A 72 -4.73 -20.51 5.10
C SER A 72 -5.22 -20.55 3.64
N TRP A 73 -6.46 -20.14 3.38
CA TRP A 73 -7.06 -20.14 2.05
C TRP A 73 -6.83 -18.84 1.29
N ARG A 74 -6.42 -17.77 1.96
CA ARG A 74 -6.14 -16.46 1.33
C ARG A 74 -5.15 -16.56 0.17
N LYS A 75 -4.20 -17.50 0.23
CA LYS A 75 -3.24 -17.76 -0.86
C LYS A 75 -3.89 -18.26 -2.16
N TYR A 76 -5.05 -18.90 -2.08
CA TYR A 76 -5.80 -19.37 -3.26
C TYR A 76 -6.70 -18.29 -3.86
N MET A 77 -6.95 -17.21 -3.11
CA MET A 77 -7.75 -16.06 -3.53
C MET A 77 -6.89 -14.80 -3.60
N PHE A 78 -5.60 -14.95 -3.94
CA PHE A 78 -4.65 -13.85 -3.87
C PHE A 78 -4.93 -12.79 -4.95
N GLU A 79 -5.28 -13.21 -6.16
CA GLU A 79 -5.62 -12.28 -7.25
C GLU A 79 -6.90 -11.49 -6.93
N GLU A 80 -7.83 -12.10 -6.22
CA GLU A 80 -9.12 -11.55 -5.83
C GLU A 80 -9.05 -10.72 -4.52
N SER A 81 -7.90 -10.74 -3.83
CA SER A 81 -7.79 -10.23 -2.46
C SER A 81 -8.16 -8.75 -2.30
N LEU A 82 -7.85 -7.91 -3.29
CA LEU A 82 -8.18 -6.48 -3.27
C LEU A 82 -9.67 -6.22 -3.53
N SER A 83 -10.34 -7.04 -4.35
CA SER A 83 -11.79 -6.93 -4.57
C SER A 83 -12.61 -7.51 -3.41
N LEU A 84 -12.07 -8.51 -2.70
CA LEU A 84 -12.75 -9.13 -1.56
C LEU A 84 -12.53 -8.38 -0.25
N SER A 85 -11.31 -7.92 0.03
CA SER A 85 -10.97 -7.27 1.31
C SER A 85 -9.93 -6.19 1.10
N LEU A 86 -10.41 -5.00 0.74
CA LEU A 86 -9.56 -3.85 0.49
C LEU A 86 -9.08 -3.22 1.81
N CYS A 87 -7.82 -3.46 2.17
CA CYS A 87 -7.20 -2.90 3.37
C CYS A 87 -5.68 -2.76 3.19
N GLU A 88 -5.03 -2.12 4.17
CA GLU A 88 -3.56 -1.94 4.15
C GLU A 88 -2.83 -3.29 4.02
N GLU A 89 -3.30 -4.33 4.71
CA GLU A 89 -2.65 -5.64 4.72
C GLU A 89 -2.75 -6.36 3.38
N THR A 90 -3.87 -6.25 2.65
CA THR A 90 -3.97 -6.83 1.29
C THR A 90 -3.11 -6.05 0.30
N CYS A 91 -2.98 -4.73 0.47
CA CYS A 91 -2.04 -3.92 -0.31
C CYS A 91 -0.58 -4.31 -0.06
N LEU A 92 -0.18 -4.53 1.20
CA LEU A 92 1.18 -4.98 1.54
C LEU A 92 1.49 -6.36 0.96
N ASN A 93 0.52 -7.28 0.97
CA ASN A 93 0.67 -8.59 0.36
C ASN A 93 0.78 -8.48 -1.17
N ALA A 94 0.04 -7.57 -1.81
CA ALA A 94 0.22 -7.25 -3.21
C ALA A 94 1.65 -6.75 -3.50
N LEU A 95 2.17 -5.78 -2.74
CA LEU A 95 3.56 -5.34 -2.88
C LEU A 95 4.56 -6.48 -2.69
N LYS A 96 4.27 -7.41 -1.76
CA LYS A 96 5.15 -8.53 -1.45
C LYS A 96 5.25 -9.56 -2.56
N HIS A 97 4.18 -9.79 -3.31
CA HIS A 97 4.09 -10.94 -4.22
C HIS A 97 3.80 -10.55 -5.67
N LYS A 98 3.02 -9.50 -5.92
CA LYS A 98 2.63 -9.05 -7.26
C LYS A 98 2.18 -7.57 -7.24
N PRO A 99 3.11 -6.60 -7.25
CA PRO A 99 2.77 -5.18 -7.10
C PRO A 99 1.82 -4.65 -8.18
N GLN A 100 1.84 -5.26 -9.38
CA GLN A 100 0.96 -4.89 -10.49
C GLN A 100 -0.52 -5.07 -10.15
N LEU A 101 -0.85 -5.84 -9.10
CA LEU A 101 -2.21 -6.01 -8.62
C LEU A 101 -2.80 -4.67 -8.13
N LEU A 102 -1.97 -3.77 -7.57
CA LEU A 102 -2.39 -2.44 -7.15
C LEU A 102 -2.82 -1.57 -8.33
N THR A 103 -2.09 -1.63 -9.45
CA THR A 103 -2.44 -0.91 -10.68
C THR A 103 -3.69 -1.47 -11.35
N ARG A 104 -3.87 -2.80 -11.33
CA ARG A 104 -5.07 -3.44 -11.89
C ARG A 104 -6.36 -3.06 -11.16
N HIS A 105 -6.27 -2.79 -9.86
CA HIS A 105 -7.39 -2.40 -9.01
C HIS A 105 -7.35 -0.90 -8.65
N ASP A 106 -6.86 -0.05 -9.57
CA ASP A 106 -6.65 1.38 -9.28
C ASP A 106 -7.93 2.10 -8.83
N LYS A 107 -9.10 1.68 -9.33
CA LYS A 107 -10.41 2.19 -8.89
C LYS A 107 -10.65 1.91 -7.41
N GLN A 108 -10.49 0.66 -6.98
CA GLN A 108 -10.63 0.27 -5.58
C GLN A 108 -9.56 0.98 -4.73
N ILE A 109 -8.31 0.99 -5.18
CA ILE A 109 -7.21 1.68 -4.50
C ILE A 109 -7.47 3.19 -4.38
N HIS A 110 -8.15 3.82 -5.34
CA HIS A 110 -8.60 5.21 -5.21
C HIS A 110 -9.53 5.38 -4.01
N THR A 111 -10.57 4.54 -3.88
CA THR A 111 -11.48 4.56 -2.72
C THR A 111 -10.71 4.39 -1.41
N LEU A 112 -9.77 3.44 -1.35
CA LEU A 112 -8.95 3.20 -0.16
C LEU A 112 -8.07 4.41 0.19
N ARG A 113 -7.53 5.08 -0.83
CA ARG A 113 -6.67 6.25 -0.64
C ARG A 113 -7.45 7.43 -0.08
N THR A 114 -8.71 7.60 -0.45
CA THR A 114 -9.57 8.72 -0.02
C THR A 114 -10.36 8.43 1.27
N ASP A 115 -10.18 7.26 1.88
CA ASP A 115 -10.86 6.89 3.12
C ASP A 115 -10.01 7.29 4.34
N ASP A 116 -10.40 8.37 5.00
CA ASP A 116 -9.71 8.89 6.19
C ASP A 116 -9.73 7.92 7.39
N ALA A 117 -10.64 6.93 7.39
CA ALA A 117 -10.68 5.92 8.44
C ALA A 117 -9.57 4.85 8.28
N VAL A 118 -8.91 4.80 7.12
CA VAL A 118 -7.89 3.79 6.81
C VAL A 118 -6.49 4.40 6.84
N SER A 119 -5.62 3.82 7.68
CA SER A 119 -4.19 4.12 7.65
C SER A 119 -3.49 3.28 6.58
N LEU A 120 -2.78 3.95 5.67
CA LEU A 120 -1.91 3.33 4.65
C LEU A 120 -0.43 3.57 4.90
N ARG A 121 -0.07 3.96 6.13
CA ARG A 121 1.28 4.37 6.53
C ARG A 121 2.35 3.38 6.09
N ARG A 122 2.14 2.07 6.33
CA ARG A 122 3.11 1.02 5.99
C ARG A 122 3.22 0.84 4.48
N VAL A 123 2.09 0.87 3.76
CA VAL A 123 2.08 0.74 2.29
C VAL A 123 2.84 1.91 1.66
N LEU A 124 2.51 3.13 2.06
CA LEU A 124 3.14 4.34 1.52
C LEU A 124 4.64 4.40 1.82
N ALA A 125 5.05 4.02 3.04
CA ALA A 125 6.47 3.90 3.37
C ALA A 125 7.19 2.88 2.47
N LYS A 126 6.57 1.73 2.18
CA LYS A 126 7.17 0.73 1.27
C LYS A 126 7.23 1.21 -0.17
N LEU A 127 6.18 1.91 -0.64
CA LEU A 127 6.17 2.50 -1.98
C LEU A 127 7.31 3.51 -2.14
N ARG A 128 7.45 4.44 -1.19
CA ARG A 128 8.49 5.47 -1.18
C ARG A 128 9.90 4.88 -1.24
N VAL A 129 10.17 3.85 -0.44
CA VAL A 129 11.50 3.25 -0.33
C VAL A 129 11.84 2.32 -1.50
N TYR A 130 10.89 1.50 -1.97
CA TYR A 130 11.18 0.40 -2.89
C TYR A 130 10.69 0.62 -4.32
N TRP A 131 9.80 1.58 -4.55
CA TRP A 131 9.29 1.96 -5.87
C TRP A 131 9.33 3.49 -6.11
N PRO A 132 10.46 4.18 -5.82
CA PRO A 132 10.56 5.63 -5.96
C PRO A 132 10.33 6.10 -7.40
N ASP A 133 10.64 5.27 -8.40
CA ASP A 133 10.55 5.65 -9.83
C ASP A 133 9.32 5.07 -10.56
N SER A 134 8.37 4.47 -9.84
CA SER A 134 7.22 3.81 -10.48
C SER A 134 5.91 3.95 -9.72
N LEU A 135 5.63 3.07 -8.74
CA LEU A 135 4.38 3.09 -8.01
C LEU A 135 4.26 4.30 -7.08
N ALA A 136 5.36 4.78 -6.49
CA ALA A 136 5.30 5.95 -5.61
C ALA A 136 4.89 7.23 -6.37
N PRO A 137 5.50 7.61 -7.52
CA PRO A 137 5.05 8.76 -8.31
C PRO A 137 3.59 8.65 -8.75
N HIS A 138 3.15 7.47 -9.23
CA HIS A 138 1.75 7.23 -9.63
C HIS A 138 0.78 7.48 -8.46
N TRP A 139 1.13 7.01 -7.26
CA TRP A 139 0.30 7.23 -6.09
C TRP A 139 0.32 8.70 -5.64
N THR A 140 1.47 9.36 -5.68
CA THR A 140 1.61 10.79 -5.38
C THR A 140 0.77 11.64 -6.32
N GLU A 141 0.84 11.40 -7.62
CA GLU A 141 0.06 12.14 -8.62
C GLU A 141 -1.44 11.96 -8.40
N ALA A 142 -1.90 10.74 -8.19
CA ALA A 142 -3.30 10.47 -7.93
C ALA A 142 -3.80 11.13 -6.63
N TYR A 143 -2.98 11.18 -5.58
CA TYR A 143 -3.31 11.96 -4.39
C TYR A 143 -3.40 13.46 -4.70
N MET A 144 -2.45 14.03 -5.43
CA MET A 144 -2.47 15.43 -5.85
C MET A 144 -3.73 15.77 -6.66
N GLN A 145 -4.14 14.89 -7.57
CA GLN A 145 -5.35 15.07 -8.37
C GLN A 145 -6.61 15.10 -7.49
N SER A 146 -6.72 14.21 -6.49
CA SER A 146 -7.85 14.20 -5.55
C SER A 146 -7.95 15.51 -4.74
N LEU A 147 -6.81 16.09 -4.35
CA LEU A 147 -6.77 17.34 -3.58
C LEU A 147 -7.19 18.57 -4.41
N ASN A 148 -6.96 18.52 -5.71
CA ASN A 148 -7.32 19.59 -6.62
C ASN A 148 -8.80 19.55 -7.03
N GLN A 149 -9.55 18.51 -6.65
CA GLN A 149 -10.98 18.44 -6.94
C GLN A 149 -11.81 19.32 -5.98
N PRO A 150 -12.80 20.06 -6.49
CA PRO A 150 -13.65 20.94 -5.69
C PRO A 150 -14.71 20.13 -4.95
N THR A 151 -14.30 19.41 -3.90
CA THR A 151 -15.24 19.01 -2.85
C THR A 151 -15.26 20.10 -1.78
N GLY A 152 -16.36 20.25 -1.03
CA GLY A 152 -16.64 21.37 -0.10
C GLY A 152 -15.58 21.67 0.97
N HIS A 153 -14.51 20.88 1.02
CA HIS A 153 -13.27 21.10 1.76
C HIS A 153 -12.41 22.26 1.22
N ALA A 154 -12.70 22.85 0.05
CA ALA A 154 -11.84 23.86 -0.59
C ALA A 154 -11.40 25.03 0.31
N ALA A 155 -12.25 25.51 1.23
CA ALA A 155 -11.90 26.58 2.16
C ALA A 155 -10.96 26.10 3.29
N ILE A 156 -11.19 24.90 3.81
CA ILE A 156 -10.36 24.26 4.86
C ILE A 156 -9.01 23.86 4.27
N ILE A 157 -9.01 23.27 3.07
CA ILE A 157 -7.82 22.93 2.27
C ILE A 157 -7.00 24.19 1.97
N LYS A 158 -7.63 25.31 1.62
CA LYS A 158 -6.90 26.57 1.36
C LYS A 158 -6.23 27.12 2.62
N VAL A 159 -6.90 27.08 3.77
CA VAL A 159 -6.32 27.52 5.05
C VAL A 159 -5.19 26.59 5.50
N GLN A 160 -5.36 25.27 5.39
CA GLN A 160 -4.30 24.29 5.66
C GLN A 160 -3.13 24.43 4.68
N ASN A 161 -3.40 24.74 3.41
CA ASN A 161 -2.37 25.00 2.40
C ASN A 161 -1.54 26.24 2.72
N GLU A 162 -2.16 27.33 3.13
CA GLU A 162 -1.44 28.53 3.56
C GLU A 162 -0.67 28.30 4.88
N LEU A 163 -1.25 27.57 5.84
CA LEU A 163 -0.56 27.20 7.08
C LEU A 163 0.65 26.30 6.83
N TRP A 164 0.57 25.40 5.84
CA TRP A 164 1.69 24.53 5.47
C TRP A 164 2.71 25.21 4.57
N LYS A 165 2.31 26.19 3.75
CA LYS A 165 3.28 27.08 3.08
C LYS A 165 4.06 27.87 4.12
N LEU A 166 3.37 28.41 5.13
CA LEU A 166 4.01 29.03 6.30
C LEU A 166 4.94 28.05 7.00
N LEU A 167 4.47 26.83 7.28
CA LEU A 167 5.30 25.79 7.90
C LEU A 167 6.53 25.42 7.04
N ASN A 168 6.39 25.30 5.72
CA ASN A 168 7.50 25.05 4.82
C ASN A 168 8.47 26.23 4.76
N MET A 169 7.99 27.48 4.72
CA MET A 169 8.86 28.65 4.82
C MET A 169 9.64 28.63 6.15
N PHE A 170 8.99 28.27 7.26
CA PHE A 170 9.68 28.09 8.53
C PHE A 170 10.69 26.94 8.50
N ILE A 171 10.37 25.81 7.87
CA ILE A 171 11.29 24.67 7.73
C ILE A 171 12.49 25.01 6.84
N ASP A 172 12.26 25.74 5.75
CA ASP A 172 13.29 26.14 4.80
C ASP A 172 14.21 27.22 5.44
N ASP A 173 13.65 28.14 6.24
CA ASP A 173 14.43 29.08 7.08
C ASP A 173 15.24 28.34 8.17
N LEU A 174 14.64 27.34 8.83
CA LEU A 174 15.32 26.50 9.84
C LEU A 174 16.40 25.59 9.25
N SER A 175 16.34 25.29 7.95
CA SER A 175 17.38 24.50 7.25
C SER A 175 18.61 25.35 6.91
N SER A 176 18.51 26.68 6.99
CA SER A 176 19.61 27.61 6.75
C SER A 176 20.44 27.93 8.01
N GLU A 177 19.87 27.72 9.20
CA GLU A 177 20.55 27.87 10.49
C GLU A 177 20.50 26.52 11.23
N GLY A 178 21.61 25.78 11.21
CA GLY A 178 21.69 24.34 11.46
C GLY A 178 21.36 23.79 12.86
N GLU A 179 20.28 24.21 13.53
CA GLU A 179 19.91 23.68 14.85
C GLU A 179 18.39 23.62 15.09
N ASN A 180 17.66 22.68 14.48
CA ASN A 180 16.47 22.13 15.15
C ASN A 180 16.01 20.73 14.66
N THR A 181 16.78 19.69 14.98
CA THR A 181 16.42 18.30 14.65
C THR A 181 15.14 17.81 15.33
N ASP A 182 14.64 18.48 16.38
CA ASP A 182 13.48 18.03 17.13
C ASP A 182 12.14 18.37 16.45
N ILE A 183 12.07 19.45 15.68
CA ILE A 183 10.90 19.78 14.85
C ILE A 183 10.75 18.77 13.71
N CYS A 184 11.85 18.39 13.05
CA CYS A 184 11.84 17.34 12.04
C CYS A 184 11.44 15.98 12.61
N LYS A 185 11.89 15.63 13.83
CA LYS A 185 11.44 14.42 14.54
C LYS A 185 9.95 14.46 14.88
N GLN A 186 9.39 15.62 15.25
CA GLN A 186 7.95 15.74 15.48
C GLN A 186 7.13 15.60 14.18
N LEU A 187 7.66 16.10 13.06
CA LEU A 187 7.05 15.97 11.72
C LEU A 187 7.16 14.57 11.12
N THR A 188 8.09 13.73 11.57
CA THR A 188 8.14 12.30 11.17
C THR A 188 6.99 11.45 11.72
N ASN A 189 6.14 12.02 12.59
CA ASN A 189 4.95 11.32 13.10
C ASN A 189 3.81 11.40 12.07
N PHE A 190 3.84 10.48 11.10
CA PHE A 190 2.96 10.40 9.92
C PHE A 190 1.46 10.56 10.22
N ASP A 191 1.00 10.08 11.39
CA ASP A 191 -0.40 10.11 11.79
C ASP A 191 -0.90 11.53 12.14
N VAL A 192 0.02 12.50 12.24
CA VAL A 192 -0.26 13.93 12.51
C VAL A 192 -0.29 14.77 11.23
N ILE A 193 0.22 14.24 10.10
CA ILE A 193 0.26 14.98 8.84
C ILE A 193 -1.13 14.96 8.21
N PRO A 194 -1.77 16.15 8.01
CA PRO A 194 -3.05 16.25 7.32
C PRO A 194 -3.00 15.56 5.97
N TYR A 195 -4.09 14.88 5.62
CA TYR A 195 -4.22 14.11 4.39
C TYR A 195 -3.71 14.87 3.15
N GLU A 196 -4.01 16.16 3.10
CA GLU A 196 -3.74 17.11 2.03
C GLU A 196 -2.26 17.44 1.85
N LYS A 197 -1.43 17.20 2.87
CA LYS A 197 -0.01 17.59 2.90
C LYS A 197 0.95 16.45 2.71
N ARG A 198 0.44 15.23 2.77
CA ARG A 198 1.20 14.02 2.49
C ARG A 198 1.83 14.06 1.08
N PRO A 199 1.15 14.50 0.01
CA PRO A 199 1.75 14.51 -1.32
C PRO A 199 2.92 15.49 -1.49
N GLU A 200 2.84 16.69 -0.92
CA GLU A 200 3.95 17.67 -0.94
C GLU A 200 5.17 17.16 -0.16
N TYR A 201 4.93 16.50 0.98
CA TYR A 201 5.96 15.79 1.74
C TYR A 201 6.61 14.67 0.93
N TYR A 202 5.82 13.89 0.18
CA TYR A 202 6.35 12.84 -0.70
C TYR A 202 7.19 13.41 -1.85
N THR A 203 6.72 14.46 -2.53
CA THR A 203 7.46 15.10 -3.63
C THR A 203 8.81 15.66 -3.18
N LYS A 204 8.90 16.30 -2.00
CA LYS A 204 10.18 16.76 -1.43
C LYS A 204 11.18 15.61 -1.19
N LEU A 205 10.73 14.37 -1.00
CA LEU A 205 11.57 13.19 -0.75
C LEU A 205 11.93 12.37 -2.01
N THR A 206 11.28 12.61 -3.15
CA THR A 206 11.43 11.76 -4.36
C THR A 206 12.44 12.33 -5.38
N ILE A 207 12.98 13.52 -5.15
CA ILE A 207 13.91 14.18 -6.07
C ILE A 207 15.33 13.84 -5.64
N MET A 208 15.93 12.79 -6.22
CA MET A 208 17.36 12.63 -6.55
C MET A 208 17.68 11.14 -6.79
N SER A 209 18.51 10.86 -7.81
CA SER A 209 18.77 9.50 -8.34
C SER A 209 19.18 8.50 -7.24
N PRO A 210 18.27 7.61 -6.82
CA PRO A 210 18.51 6.72 -5.70
C PRO A 210 19.43 5.55 -6.10
N LEU A 211 20.06 4.93 -5.10
CA LEU A 211 20.50 3.55 -5.20
C LEU A 211 19.42 2.68 -5.83
N THR A 212 19.71 2.11 -6.99
CA THR A 212 18.75 1.30 -7.73
C THR A 212 18.61 -0.07 -7.08
N ILE A 213 17.42 -0.36 -6.54
CA ILE A 213 17.10 -1.68 -6.02
C ILE A 213 16.41 -2.54 -7.08
N GLU A 214 17.16 -3.53 -7.56
CA GLU A 214 16.68 -4.61 -8.43
C GLU A 214 15.62 -5.51 -7.76
N GLY A 215 14.73 -6.04 -8.60
CA GLY A 215 13.63 -6.94 -8.21
C GLY A 215 12.26 -6.37 -8.50
N ASP A 216 11.31 -7.25 -8.81
CA ASP A 216 9.95 -6.88 -9.21
C ASP A 216 9.00 -6.85 -8.01
N THR A 217 9.30 -7.62 -6.97
CA THR A 217 8.50 -7.74 -5.73
C THR A 217 9.20 -7.13 -4.52
N LEU A 218 8.46 -6.78 -3.45
CA LEU A 218 9.07 -6.32 -2.20
C LEU A 218 10.07 -7.34 -1.64
N GLY A 219 9.76 -8.63 -1.80
CA GLY A 219 10.61 -9.72 -1.33
C GLY A 219 11.95 -9.76 -2.06
N GLU A 220 11.94 -9.61 -3.38
CA GLU A 220 13.16 -9.54 -4.21
C GLU A 220 13.97 -8.29 -3.90
N LYS A 221 13.30 -7.14 -3.87
CA LYS A 221 13.93 -5.85 -3.55
C LYS A 221 14.59 -5.88 -2.16
N ARG A 222 13.93 -6.46 -1.15
CA ARG A 222 14.52 -6.64 0.19
C ARG A 222 15.70 -7.62 0.17
N ARG A 223 15.66 -8.68 -0.62
CA ARG A 223 16.80 -9.61 -0.78
C ARG A 223 17.99 -8.91 -1.41
N HIS A 224 17.77 -8.13 -2.47
CA HIS A 224 18.83 -7.35 -3.10
C HIS A 224 19.42 -6.32 -2.13
N PHE A 225 18.58 -5.56 -1.43
CA PHE A 225 19.03 -4.64 -0.37
C PHE A 225 19.90 -5.33 0.68
N ASN A 226 19.44 -6.47 1.22
CA ASN A 226 20.20 -7.21 2.23
C ASN A 226 21.55 -7.71 1.70
N LYS A 227 21.65 -8.02 0.40
CA LYS A 227 22.91 -8.36 -0.26
C LYS A 227 23.84 -7.16 -0.30
N LEU A 228 23.36 -5.98 -0.73
CA LEU A 228 24.15 -4.75 -0.72
C LEU A 228 24.71 -4.41 0.66
N VAL A 229 23.88 -4.54 1.71
CA VAL A 229 24.33 -4.37 3.10
C VAL A 229 25.43 -5.37 3.46
N ALA A 230 25.27 -6.65 3.10
CA ALA A 230 26.24 -7.69 3.41
C ALA A 230 27.57 -7.47 2.67
N ASP A 231 27.51 -7.12 1.39
CA ASP A 231 28.68 -6.84 0.55
C ASP A 231 29.43 -5.60 1.08
N ALA A 232 28.72 -4.54 1.46
CA ALA A 232 29.32 -3.34 2.04
C ALA A 232 30.03 -3.63 3.38
N VAL A 233 29.39 -4.37 4.29
CA VAL A 233 30.00 -4.79 5.56
C VAL A 233 31.22 -5.68 5.35
N ALA A 234 31.17 -6.62 4.38
CA ALA A 234 32.28 -7.51 4.08
C ALA A 234 33.46 -6.81 3.40
N SER A 235 33.21 -5.72 2.68
CA SER A 235 34.26 -4.97 1.99
C SER A 235 35.18 -4.16 2.90
N GLU A 236 34.78 -3.89 4.16
CA GLU A 236 35.47 -3.00 5.13
C GLU A 236 35.78 -1.57 4.64
N HIS A 237 35.48 -1.24 3.38
CA HIS A 237 35.82 0.02 2.72
C HIS A 237 34.63 0.97 2.60
N TYR A 238 33.52 0.68 3.27
CA TYR A 238 32.36 1.55 3.25
C TYR A 238 32.53 2.68 4.28
N GLU A 239 32.89 3.88 3.80
CA GLU A 239 32.92 5.08 4.62
C GLU A 239 31.48 5.47 5.01
N LEU A 240 31.16 5.32 6.31
CA LEU A 240 29.89 5.76 6.86
C LEU A 240 29.87 7.29 6.96
N THR A 241 29.31 7.94 5.94
CA THR A 241 28.93 9.34 6.02
C THR A 241 27.69 9.51 6.91
N PRO A 242 27.51 10.64 7.60
CA PRO A 242 26.27 10.97 8.27
C PRO A 242 25.04 10.84 7.36
N ILE A 243 23.89 10.58 7.97
CA ILE A 243 22.58 10.63 7.29
C ILE A 243 22.40 12.06 6.79
N GLY A 244 22.15 12.22 5.50
CA GLY A 244 21.89 13.51 4.87
C GLY A 244 20.42 13.65 4.51
N ASP A 245 19.88 14.84 4.69
CA ASP A 245 18.51 15.17 4.26
C ASP A 245 18.37 15.24 2.73
N THR A 246 19.50 15.25 2.01
CA THR A 246 19.58 15.23 0.55
C THR A 246 19.83 13.83 -0.03
N ASP A 247 20.08 12.84 0.83
CA ASP A 247 20.21 11.44 0.40
C ASP A 247 18.83 10.84 0.16
N SER A 248 18.74 9.88 -0.76
CA SER A 248 17.49 9.15 -0.93
C SER A 248 17.15 8.34 0.32
N ASP A 249 15.86 8.09 0.52
CA ASP A 249 15.33 7.25 1.59
C ASP A 249 16.04 5.88 1.69
N ILE A 250 16.39 5.32 0.54
CA ILE A 250 17.03 4.01 0.47
C ILE A 250 18.54 4.07 0.75
N ASP A 251 19.20 5.17 0.40
CA ASP A 251 20.61 5.42 0.74
C ASP A 251 20.75 5.60 2.25
N ASN A 252 19.88 6.41 2.85
CA ASN A 252 19.81 6.58 4.29
C ASN A 252 19.53 5.26 5.02
N LEU A 253 18.60 4.44 4.50
CA LEU A 253 18.36 3.11 5.05
C LEU A 253 19.59 2.18 4.92
N LEU A 254 20.32 2.25 3.81
CA LEU A 254 21.55 1.49 3.61
C LEU A 254 22.63 1.88 4.64
N LYS A 255 22.87 3.19 4.83
CA LYS A 255 23.82 3.72 5.82
C LYS A 255 23.48 3.23 7.24
N ILE A 256 22.21 3.31 7.63
CA ILE A 256 21.72 2.84 8.95
C ILE A 256 21.97 1.34 9.13
N GLU A 257 21.58 0.51 8.16
CA GLU A 257 21.70 -0.95 8.29
C GLU A 257 23.16 -1.43 8.29
N ILE A 258 24.05 -0.75 7.54
CA ILE A 258 25.49 -1.00 7.59
C ILE A 258 26.05 -0.62 8.98
N ALA A 259 25.73 0.57 9.49
CA ALA A 259 26.17 1.02 10.82
C ALA A 259 25.73 0.05 11.93
N CYS A 260 24.45 -0.38 11.91
CA CYS A 260 23.92 -1.37 12.84
C CYS A 260 24.68 -2.70 12.78
N LYS A 261 24.99 -3.22 11.59
CA LYS A 261 25.70 -4.50 11.44
C LYS A 261 27.17 -4.42 11.79
N ALA A 262 27.82 -3.30 11.49
CA ALA A 262 29.20 -3.03 11.85
C ALA A 262 29.39 -2.74 13.35
N ARG A 263 28.30 -2.63 14.13
CA ARG A 263 28.28 -2.19 15.54
C ARG A 263 28.91 -0.81 15.72
N ASN A 264 28.84 0.02 14.69
CA ASN A 264 29.37 1.38 14.69
C ASN A 264 28.21 2.33 15.00
N VAL A 265 27.68 2.23 16.22
CA VAL A 265 26.47 2.93 16.70
C VAL A 265 26.89 3.85 17.85
N ASP A 266 27.65 4.87 17.51
CA ASP A 266 27.95 6.00 18.41
C ASP A 266 26.96 7.14 18.19
#